data_AF-A0A3D1B4P0-F1
#
_entry.id   AF-A0A3D1B4P0-F1
#
_cell.length_a   1.000
_cell.length_b   1.000
_cell.length_c   1.000
_cell.angle_alpha   90.00
_cell.angle_beta   90.00
_cell.angle_gamma   90.00
#
_symmetry.space_group_name_H-M   'P 1'
#
loop_
_entity.id
_entity.type
_entity.pdbx_description
1 polymer ?
#
loop_
_entity_poly.entity_id
_entity_poly.type
_entity_poly.pdbx_seq_one_letter_code
_entity_poly.pdbx_strand_id
1 'polypeptide(L)' 'YLFDEPLSNLDAKLRVEMRTEIKLMHQRLKTTTVYVTHDQIEAMTLGDKV' A
#
# COMPACT_ATOMS: atom_id res chain seq x y z
N TYR A 1 9.33 6.99 0.15
CA TYR A 1 8.83 6.61 -1.19
C TYR A 1 7.49 7.28 -1.46
N LEU A 2 7.15 7.54 -2.72
CA LEU A 2 5.83 8.03 -3.11
C LEU A 2 5.19 6.98 -4.02
N PHE A 3 4.00 6.52 -3.67
CA PHE A 3 3.20 5.60 -4.48
C PHE A 3 1.89 6.27 -4.85
N ASP A 4 1.55 6.27 -6.14
CA ASP A 4 0.32 6.85 -6.67
C ASP A 4 -0.52 5.76 -7.32
N GLU A 5 -1.64 5.42 -6.67
CA GLU A 5 -2.55 4.32 -7.02
C GLU A 5 -1.87 3.01 -7.46
N PRO A 6 -0.87 2.49 -6.71
CA PRO A 6 0.02 1.46 -7.23
C PRO A 6 -0.64 0.08 -7.45
N LEU A 7 -1.83 -0.15 -6.90
CA LEU A 7 -2.56 -1.43 -6.99
C LEU A 7 -3.84 -1.37 -7.83
N SER A 8 -4.14 -0.22 -8.44
CA SER A 8 -5.37 0.03 -9.21
C SER A 8 -5.56 -0.93 -10.39
N ASN A 9 -4.45 -1.28 -11.06
CA ASN A 9 -4.45 -2.11 -12.28
C ASN A 9 -4.28 -3.62 -12.02
N LEU A 10 -4.24 -4.05 -10.75
CA LEU A 10 -4.06 -5.47 -10.41
C LEU A 10 -5.41 -6.17 -10.23
N ASP A 11 -5.45 -7.47 -10.55
CA ASP A 11 -6.59 -8.30 -10.19
C ASP A 11 -6.74 -8.42 -8.67
N ALA A 12 -7.92 -8.82 -8.20
CA ALA A 12 -8.25 -8.83 -6.79
C ALA A 12 -7.32 -9.73 -5.95
N LYS A 13 -6.85 -10.85 -6.50
CA LYS A 13 -5.99 -11.78 -5.77
C LYS A 13 -4.58 -11.19 -5.64
N LEU A 14 -4.03 -10.71 -6.76
CA LEU A 14 -2.69 -10.12 -6.79
C LEU A 14 -2.64 -8.83 -5.97
N ARG A 15 -3.72 -8.04 -5.93
CA ARG A 15 -3.85 -6.85 -5.09
C ARG A 15 -3.67 -7.16 -3.61
N VAL A 16 -4.30 -8.22 -3.10
CA VAL A 16 -4.21 -8.63 -1.69
C VAL A 16 -2.80 -9.10 -1.34
N GLU A 17 -2.18 -9.85 -2.24
CA GLU A 17 -0.79 -10.31 -2.08
C GLU A 17 0.18 -9.13 -2.03
N MET A 18 0.11 -8.24 -3.02
CA MET A 18 0.99 -7.07 -3.12
C MET A 18 0.81 -6.11 -1.94
N ARG A 19 -0.42 -5.94 -1.43
CA ARG A 19 -0.68 -5.15 -0.22
C ARG A 19 0.10 -5.68 0.98
N THR A 20 0.17 -7.00 1.14
CA THR A 20 0.92 -7.65 2.21
C THR A 20 2.42 -7.41 2.04
N GLU A 21 2.93 -7.57 0.82
CA GLU A 21 4.34 -7.34 0.51
C GLU A 21 4.77 -5.88 0.74
N ILE A 22 3.97 -4.91 0.31
CA ILE A 22 4.23 -3.47 0.53
C ILE A 22 4.29 -3.16 2.03
N LYS A 23 3.40 -3.76 2.84
CA LYS A 23 3.38 -3.57 4.29
C LYS A 23 4.65 -4.14 4.95
N LEU A 24 5.04 -5.35 4.59
CA LEU A 24 6.26 -5.99 5.10
C LEU A 24 7.51 -5.20 4.70
N MET A 25 7.56 -4.73 3.45
CA MET A 25 8.64 -3.89 2.94
C MET A 25 8.73 -2.57 3.71
N HIS A 26 7.60 -1.90 3.94
CA HIS A 26 7.56 -0.64 4.69
C HIS A 26 8.09 -0.82 6.13
N GLN A 27 7.65 -1.87 6.82
CA GLN A 27 8.12 -2.22 8.16
C GLN A 27 9.63 -2.49 8.21
N ARG A 28 10.18 -3.13 7.16
CA ARG A 28 11.61 -3.43 7.08
C ARG A 28 12.46 -2.21 6.77
N LEU A 29 12.04 -1.38 5.80
CA LEU A 29 12.83 -0.24 5.33
C LEU A 29 12.77 0.97 6.27
N LYS A 30 11.71 1.12 7.07
CA LYS A 30 11.49 2.25 8.00
C LYS A 30 11.66 3.63 7.37
N THR A 31 11.52 3.72 6.05
CA THR A 31 11.61 4.98 5.31
C THR A 31 10.24 5.65 5.31
N THR A 32 10.22 6.98 5.36
CA THR A 32 8.99 7.75 5.21
C THR A 32 8.38 7.48 3.85
N THR A 33 7.13 7.03 3.84
CA THR A 33 6.39 6.68 2.63
C THR A 33 5.05 7.40 2.60
N VAL A 34 4.69 7.91 1.44
CA VAL A 34 3.37 8.49 1.14
C VAL A 34 2.70 7.58 0.11
N TYR A 35 1.48 7.16 0.39
CA TYR A 35 0.70 6.24 -0.44
C TYR A 35 -0.64 6.90 -0.77
N VAL A 36 -0.88 7.14 -2.06
CA VAL A 36 -2.11 7.76 -2.57
C VAL A 36 -2.97 6.66 -3.19
N THR A 37 -4.24 6.62 -2.79
CA THR A 37 -5.21 5.63 -3.25
C THR A 37 -6.63 6.17 -3.06
N HIS A 38 -7.55 5.77 -3.93
CA HIS A 38 -8.98 5.97 -3.75
C HIS A 38 -9.64 4.83 -2.96
N ASP A 39 -8.92 3.73 -2.68
CA ASP A 39 -9.41 2.59 -1.90
C ASP A 39 -9.20 2.82 -0.39
N GLN A 40 -10.30 3.03 0.33
CA GLN A 40 -10.28 3.22 1.78
C GLN A 40 -9.69 2.02 2.53
N ILE A 41 -9.86 0.79 2.03
CA ILE A 41 -9.30 -0.41 2.66
C ILE A 41 -7.78 -0.37 2.56
N GLU A 42 -7.22 0.09 1.45
CA GLU A 42 -5.76 0.27 1.32
C GLU A 42 -5.24 1.30 2.30
N ALA A 43 -5.90 2.47 2.38
CA ALA A 43 -5.52 3.53 3.31
C ALA A 43 -5.53 3.04 4.76
N MET A 44 -6.59 2.35 5.19
CA MET A 44 -6.73 1.87 6.58
C MET A 44 -5.81 0.70 6.93
N THR A 45 -5.28 -0.03 5.94
CA THR A 45 -4.43 -1.22 6.19
C THR A 45 -2.93 -0.95 6.05
N LEU A 46 -2.57 0.01 5.18
CA LEU A 46 -1.20 0.41 4.87
C LEU A 46 -0.78 1.72 5.55
N GLY A 47 -1.73 2.61 5.82
CA GLY A 47 -1.45 3.92 6.42
C GLY A 47 -1.34 3.87 7.94
N ASP A 48 -0.27 4.45 8.48
CA ASP A 48 -0.18 4.77 9.91
C ASP A 48 -1.03 6.01 10.27
N LYS A 49 -1.25 6.87 9.27
CA LYS A 49 -2.11 8.06 9.31
C LYS A 49 -2.80 8.20 7.94
N VAL A 50 -4.07 8.61 7.96
CA VAL A 50 -4.92 8.81 6.77
C VAL A 50 -5.39 10.25 6.72
#